data_AF-A0A817V1H1-F1
#
_entry.id   AF-A0A817V1H1-F1
#
_cell.length_a   1.000
_cell.length_b   1.000
_cell.length_c   1.000
_cell.angle_alpha   90.00
_cell.angle_beta   90.00
_cell.angle_gamma   90.00
#
_symmetry.space_group_name_H-M   'P 1'
#
loop_
_entity.id
_entity.type
_entity.pdbx_description
1 polymer ?
#
loop_
_entity_poly.entity_id
_entity_poly.type
_entity_poly.pdbx_seq_one_letter_code
_entity_poly.pdbx_strand_id
1 'polypeptide(L)'
;MTPKSRDNIFEYIQLERQRSEDELNKTKLLLLDTTELLNESELNNTRLNEQIKLLKDEIRRLERNMDRAESISNLEYLKNVILKFFILKSTHERLQLIPVLVTMLKLSPDEQAQLVRVANLQITTNDENLTNNVSSTQQTTNDVNSPSWSSYLNIW
;
A
#
# COMPACT_ATOMS: atom_id res chain seq x y z
N MET A 1 39.67 -53.01 -65.96
CA MET A 1 39.30 -51.61 -65.65
C MET A 1 40.32 -50.70 -66.34
N THR A 2 39.91 -49.92 -67.34
CA THR A 2 40.83 -48.98 -68.01
C THR A 2 41.16 -47.82 -67.06
N PRO A 3 42.36 -47.22 -67.15
CA PRO A 3 42.77 -46.11 -66.27
C PRO A 3 41.74 -44.97 -66.24
N LYS A 4 41.18 -44.65 -67.42
CA LYS A 4 40.17 -43.61 -67.60
C LYS A 4 38.88 -43.84 -66.80
N SER A 5 38.51 -45.09 -66.56
CA SER A 5 37.29 -45.43 -65.80
C SER A 5 37.49 -45.36 -64.29
N ARG A 6 38.74 -45.48 -63.80
CA ARG A 6 39.06 -45.27 -62.37
C ARG A 6 39.08 -43.78 -62.02
N ASP A 7 39.60 -42.95 -62.91
CA ASP A 7 39.66 -41.49 -62.72
C ASP A 7 38.27 -40.88 -62.57
N ASN A 8 37.30 -41.29 -63.40
CA ASN A 8 35.90 -40.83 -63.30
C ASN A 8 35.23 -41.20 -61.97
N ILE A 9 35.53 -42.39 -61.42
CA ILE A 9 34.97 -42.83 -60.13
C ILE A 9 35.59 -42.04 -58.98
N PHE A 10 36.91 -41.80 -59.04
CA PHE A 10 37.58 -41.00 -58.04
C PHE A 10 37.06 -39.56 -58.02
N GLU A 11 36.89 -38.93 -59.20
CA GLU A 11 36.34 -37.59 -59.33
C GLU A 11 34.92 -37.48 -58.77
N TYR A 12 34.06 -38.46 -59.05
CA TYR A 12 32.72 -38.53 -58.47
C TYR A 12 32.74 -38.62 -56.92
N ILE A 13 33.61 -39.46 -56.36
CA ILE A 13 33.75 -39.60 -54.90
C ILE A 13 34.26 -38.29 -54.27
N GLN A 14 35.18 -37.58 -54.94
CA GLN A 14 35.65 -36.27 -54.46
C GLN A 14 34.54 -35.23 -54.49
N LEU A 15 33.74 -35.20 -55.56
CA LEU A 15 32.63 -34.26 -55.68
C LEU A 15 31.54 -34.52 -54.63
N GLU A 16 31.22 -35.79 -54.35
CA GLU A 16 30.26 -36.14 -53.31
C GLU A 16 30.78 -35.82 -51.90
N ARG A 17 32.09 -36.03 -51.65
CA ARG A 17 32.75 -35.61 -50.40
C ARG A 17 32.67 -34.09 -50.23
N GLN A 18 33.01 -33.33 -51.27
CA GLN A 18 32.95 -31.88 -51.28
C GLN A 18 31.53 -31.39 -50.99
N ARG A 19 30.51 -31.98 -51.63
CA ARG A 19 29.10 -31.66 -51.38
C ARG A 19 28.74 -31.88 -49.91
N SER A 20 29.13 -33.02 -49.34
CA SER A 20 28.86 -33.34 -47.94
C SER A 20 29.55 -32.36 -46.99
N GLU A 21 30.78 -31.95 -47.30
CA GLU A 21 31.52 -30.93 -46.54
C GLU A 21 30.86 -29.56 -46.60
N ASP A 22 30.36 -29.14 -47.77
CA ASP A 22 29.66 -27.87 -47.95
C ASP A 22 28.32 -27.86 -47.19
N GLU A 23 27.55 -28.95 -47.24
CA GLU A 23 26.32 -29.10 -46.45
C GLU A 23 26.61 -29.09 -44.95
N LEU A 24 27.68 -29.76 -44.52
CA LEU A 24 28.11 -29.75 -43.12
C LEU A 24 28.52 -28.34 -42.67
N ASN A 25 29.23 -27.60 -43.51
CA ASN A 25 29.62 -26.23 -43.19
C ASN A 25 28.40 -25.30 -43.13
N LYS A 26 27.45 -25.45 -44.04
CA LYS A 26 26.19 -24.70 -44.04
C LYS A 26 25.39 -24.97 -42.77
N THR A 27 25.23 -26.24 -42.39
CA THR A 27 24.49 -26.60 -41.17
C THR A 27 25.18 -26.10 -39.91
N LYS A 28 26.51 -26.16 -39.83
CA LYS A 28 27.29 -25.56 -38.74
C LYS A 28 27.08 -24.06 -38.62
N LEU A 29 27.11 -23.32 -39.73
CA LEU A 29 26.89 -21.88 -39.73
C LEU A 29 25.49 -21.53 -39.20
N LEU A 30 24.46 -22.22 -39.68
CA LEU A 30 23.08 -22.03 -39.21
C LEU A 30 22.92 -22.38 -37.73
N LEU A 31 23.60 -23.43 -37.26
CA LEU A 31 23.58 -23.80 -35.84
C LEU A 31 24.20 -22.69 -34.98
N LEU A 32 25.33 -22.12 -35.40
CA LEU A 32 25.95 -21.01 -34.68
C LEU A 32 25.02 -19.79 -34.62
N ASP A 33 24.43 -19.39 -35.75
CA ASP A 33 23.50 -18.26 -35.82
C ASP A 33 22.27 -18.47 -34.92
N THR A 34 21.64 -19.65 -34.99
CA THR A 34 20.50 -19.97 -34.12
C THR A 34 20.86 -20.03 -32.63
N THR A 35 22.09 -20.43 -32.30
CA THR A 35 22.58 -20.44 -30.92
C THR A 35 22.81 -19.01 -30.42
N GLU A 36 23.33 -18.12 -31.26
CA GLU A 36 23.50 -16.70 -30.94
C GLU A 36 22.14 -16.02 -30.70
N LEU A 37 21.18 -16.22 -31.62
CA LEU A 37 19.82 -15.69 -31.48
C LEU A 37 19.11 -16.24 -30.24
N LEU A 38 19.33 -17.51 -29.90
CA LEU A 38 18.77 -18.10 -28.68
C LEU A 38 19.36 -17.44 -27.43
N ASN A 39 20.68 -17.26 -27.37
CA ASN A 39 21.34 -16.60 -26.25
C ASN A 39 20.88 -15.14 -26.10
N GLU A 40 20.75 -14.41 -27.21
CA GLU A 40 20.21 -13.05 -27.19
C GLU A 40 18.76 -13.02 -26.65
N SER A 41 17.93 -13.98 -27.08
CA SER A 41 16.56 -14.13 -26.59
C SER A 41 16.51 -14.46 -25.09
N GLU A 42 17.36 -15.36 -24.61
CA GLU A 42 17.46 -15.71 -23.18
C GLU A 42 17.91 -14.52 -22.32
N LEU A 43 18.88 -13.73 -22.80
CA LEU A 43 19.33 -12.52 -22.11
C LEU A 43 18.19 -11.48 -22.04
N ASN A 44 17.49 -11.27 -23.15
CA ASN A 44 16.34 -10.38 -23.19
C ASN A 44 15.22 -10.86 -22.25
N ASN A 45 14.95 -12.16 -22.21
CA ASN A 45 13.96 -12.74 -21.29
C ASN A 45 14.32 -12.47 -19.82
N THR A 46 15.60 -12.66 -19.46
CA THR A 46 16.10 -12.36 -18.11
C THR A 46 15.89 -10.90 -17.76
N ARG A 47 16.27 -9.98 -18.66
CA ARG A 47 16.08 -8.53 -18.49
C ARG A 47 14.61 -8.16 -18.32
N LEU A 48 13.71 -8.78 -19.09
CA LEU A 48 12.26 -8.55 -18.97
C LEU A 48 11.73 -9.05 -17.62
N ASN A 49 12.18 -10.22 -17.16
CA ASN A 49 11.79 -10.74 -15.85
C ASN A 49 12.24 -9.85 -14.69
N GLU A 50 13.45 -9.28 -14.78
CA GLU A 50 13.95 -8.31 -13.81
C GLU A 50 13.10 -7.04 -13.80
N GLN A 51 12.77 -6.49 -14.97
CA GLN A 51 11.88 -5.32 -15.08
C GLN A 51 10.50 -5.62 -14.49
N ILE A 52 9.92 -6.79 -14.78
CA ILE A 52 8.63 -7.22 -14.20
C ILE A 52 8.72 -7.26 -12.68
N LYS A 53 9.82 -7.80 -12.12
CA LYS A 53 10.02 -7.85 -10.67
C LYS A 53 10.09 -6.45 -10.06
N LEU A 54 10.91 -5.57 -10.62
CA LEU A 54 11.04 -4.18 -10.15
C LEU A 54 9.71 -3.42 -10.22
N LEU A 55 8.98 -3.55 -11.32
CA LEU A 55 7.67 -2.92 -11.48
C LEU A 55 6.65 -3.44 -10.46
N LYS A 56 6.64 -4.75 -10.20
CA LYS A 56 5.77 -5.33 -9.16
C LYS A 56 6.11 -4.80 -7.77
N ASP A 57 7.38 -4.66 -7.44
CA ASP A 57 7.80 -4.12 -6.15
C ASP A 57 7.45 -2.63 -6.02
N GLU A 58 7.56 -1.88 -7.12
CA GLU A 58 7.18 -0.47 -7.17
C GLU A 58 5.68 -0.27 -6.97
N ILE A 59 4.84 -1.09 -7.63
CA ILE A 59 3.38 -1.05 -7.43
C ILE A 59 3.04 -1.27 -5.96
N ARG A 60 3.60 -2.31 -5.32
CA ARG A 60 3.35 -2.58 -3.89
C ARG A 60 3.80 -1.43 -2.99
N ARG A 61 4.88 -0.75 -3.36
CA ARG A 61 5.39 0.42 -2.62
C ARG A 61 4.43 1.60 -2.78
N LEU A 62 3.96 1.87 -3.99
CA LEU A 62 3.02 2.94 -4.29
C LEU A 62 1.68 2.72 -3.60
N GLU A 63 1.15 1.50 -3.61
CA GLU A 63 -0.08 1.14 -2.89
C GLU A 63 0.04 1.46 -1.40
N ARG A 64 1.10 0.98 -0.73
CA ARG A 64 1.33 1.30 0.70
C ARG A 64 1.49 2.79 0.96
N ASN A 65 2.12 3.52 0.06
CA ASN A 65 2.27 4.97 0.21
C ASN A 65 0.93 5.69 0.01
N MET A 66 0.08 5.21 -0.90
CA MET A 66 -1.27 5.70 -1.10
C MET A 66 -2.14 5.45 0.13
N ASP A 67 -2.12 4.24 0.69
CA ASP A 67 -2.83 3.91 1.93
C ASP A 67 -2.39 4.82 3.09
N ARG A 68 -1.08 5.10 3.19
CA ARG A 68 -0.55 6.05 4.17
C ARG A 68 -1.06 7.47 3.90
N ALA A 69 -1.02 7.94 2.66
CA ALA A 69 -1.51 9.27 2.31
C ALA A 69 -3.01 9.42 2.59
N GLU A 70 -3.81 8.40 2.27
CA GLU A 70 -5.23 8.33 2.61
C GLU A 70 -5.43 8.37 4.13
N SER A 71 -4.67 7.58 4.88
CA SER A 71 -4.75 7.59 6.35
C SER A 71 -4.42 8.96 6.94
N ILE A 72 -3.43 9.66 6.37
CA ILE A 72 -3.04 11.02 6.78
C ILE A 72 -4.17 12.00 6.47
N SER A 73 -4.77 11.93 5.28
CA SER A 73 -5.92 12.75 4.90
C SER A 73 -7.14 12.49 5.81
N ASN A 74 -7.40 11.22 6.13
CA ASN A 74 -8.49 10.84 7.03
C ASN A 74 -8.25 11.36 8.46
N LEU A 75 -7.00 11.35 8.94
CA LEU A 75 -6.63 11.94 10.23
C LEU A 75 -6.75 13.47 10.23
N GLU A 76 -6.41 14.13 9.12
CA GLU A 76 -6.60 15.58 8.99
C GLU A 76 -8.09 15.95 9.01
N TYR A 77 -8.92 15.17 8.30
CA TYR A 77 -10.37 15.32 8.37
C TYR A 77 -10.89 15.12 9.80
N LEU A 78 -10.47 14.04 10.47
CA LEU A 78 -10.83 13.76 11.86
C LEU A 78 -10.43 14.90 12.79
N LYS A 79 -9.20 15.42 12.67
CA LYS A 79 -8.74 16.60 13.42
C LYS A 79 -9.69 17.78 13.23
N ASN A 80 -10.10 18.07 12.00
CA ASN A 80 -11.02 19.18 11.72
C ASN A 80 -12.41 18.94 12.32
N VAL A 81 -12.92 17.71 12.28
CA VAL A 81 -14.21 17.34 12.90
C VAL A 81 -14.14 17.48 14.42
N ILE A 82 -13.06 16.99 15.06
CA ILE A 82 -12.84 17.12 16.51
C ILE A 82 -12.73 18.60 16.90
N LEU A 83 -11.97 19.39 16.14
CA LEU A 83 -11.81 20.82 16.41
C LEU A 83 -13.15 21.55 16.31
N LYS A 84 -13.96 21.26 15.28
CA LYS A 84 -15.33 21.80 15.17
C LYS A 84 -16.20 21.36 16.35
N PHE A 85 -16.10 20.11 16.77
CA PHE A 85 -16.87 19.58 17.90
C PHE A 85 -16.60 20.33 19.21
N PHE A 86 -15.35 20.76 19.46
CA PHE A 86 -15.00 21.53 20.65
C PHE A 86 -15.33 23.03 20.55
N ILE A 87 -15.24 23.63 19.37
CA ILE A 87 -15.43 25.08 19.17
C ILE A 87 -16.92 25.46 19.03
N LEU A 88 -17.73 24.61 18.40
CA LEU A 88 -19.14 24.93 18.11
C LEU A 88 -19.99 24.91 19.40
N LYS A 89 -20.61 26.06 19.68
CA LYS A 89 -21.60 26.23 20.76
C LYS A 89 -23.00 25.70 20.40
N SER A 90 -23.24 25.41 19.12
CA SER A 90 -24.54 24.90 18.65
C SER A 90 -24.66 23.39 18.90
N THR A 91 -25.59 22.99 19.75
CA THR A 91 -25.88 21.58 20.06
C THR A 91 -26.26 20.78 18.82
N HIS A 92 -27.05 21.37 17.93
CA HIS A 92 -27.55 20.68 16.73
C HIS A 92 -26.41 20.30 15.78
N GLU A 93 -25.47 21.20 15.54
CA GLU A 93 -24.31 20.93 14.69
C GLU A 93 -23.36 19.91 15.34
N ARG A 94 -23.19 19.96 16.67
CA ARG A 94 -22.40 18.95 17.39
C ARG A 94 -23.01 17.56 17.30
N LEU A 95 -24.33 17.43 17.44
CA LEU A 95 -25.02 16.15 17.28
C LEU A 95 -24.86 15.58 15.87
N GLN A 96 -24.80 16.42 14.84
CA GLN A 96 -24.51 15.99 13.46
C GLN A 96 -23.07 15.50 13.25
N LEU A 97 -22.11 15.97 14.06
CA LEU A 97 -20.72 15.51 14.01
C LEU A 97 -20.49 14.17 14.74
N ILE A 98 -21.39 13.76 15.63
CA ILE A 98 -21.25 12.50 16.39
C ILE A 98 -21.22 11.28 15.47
N PRO A 99 -22.14 11.08 14.51
CA PRO A 99 -22.07 9.95 13.58
C PRO A 99 -20.74 9.89 12.81
N VAL A 100 -20.20 11.04 12.44
CA VAL A 100 -18.92 11.15 11.72
C VAL A 100 -17.74 10.75 12.63
N LEU A 101 -17.77 11.16 13.90
CA LEU A 101 -16.78 10.74 14.90
C LEU A 101 -16.87 9.23 15.19
N VAL A 102 -18.09 8.69 15.31
CA VAL A 102 -18.32 7.26 15.54
C VAL A 102 -17.76 6.42 14.41
N THR A 103 -17.97 6.82 13.15
CA THR A 103 -17.44 6.07 12.00
C THR A 103 -15.94 6.21 11.84
N MET A 104 -15.37 7.40 12.05
CA MET A 104 -13.93 7.66 11.90
C MET A 104 -13.08 7.08 13.04
N LEU A 105 -13.57 7.10 14.28
CA LEU A 105 -12.88 6.55 15.46
C LEU A 105 -13.30 5.12 15.80
N LYS A 106 -14.27 4.54 15.06
CA LYS A 106 -14.85 3.20 15.33
C LYS A 106 -15.29 3.05 16.79
N LEU A 107 -16.02 4.05 17.28
CA LEU A 107 -16.45 4.11 18.68
C LEU A 107 -17.47 3.02 18.99
N SER A 108 -17.42 2.52 20.22
CA SER A 108 -18.43 1.63 20.77
C SER A 108 -19.75 2.39 21.05
N PRO A 109 -20.90 1.68 21.15
CA PRO A 109 -22.19 2.28 21.49
C PRO A 109 -22.16 3.06 22.82
N ASP A 110 -21.36 2.59 23.78
CA ASP A 110 -21.19 3.23 25.09
C ASP A 110 -20.46 4.58 24.97
N GLU A 111 -19.39 4.64 24.18
CA GLU A 111 -18.64 5.87 23.90
C GLU A 111 -19.48 6.87 23.09
N GLN A 112 -20.31 6.39 22.16
CA GLN A 112 -21.28 7.22 21.45
C GLN A 112 -22.28 7.86 22.41
N ALA A 113 -22.83 7.10 23.37
CA ALA A 113 -23.75 7.63 24.38
C ALA A 113 -23.08 8.71 25.27
N GLN A 114 -21.80 8.54 25.60
CA GLN A 114 -21.02 9.56 26.32
C GLN A 114 -20.84 10.83 25.49
N LEU A 115 -20.54 10.72 24.20
CA LEU A 115 -20.43 11.89 23.30
C LEU A 115 -21.76 12.63 23.14
N VAL A 116 -22.89 11.92 23.06
CA VAL A 116 -24.23 12.54 23.03
C VAL A 116 -24.53 13.24 24.35
N ARG A 117 -24.14 12.65 25.49
CA ARG A 117 -24.31 13.28 26.80
C ARG A 117 -23.50 14.56 26.91
N VAL A 118 -22.22 14.55 26.53
CA VAL A 118 -21.37 15.76 26.49
C VAL A 118 -21.94 16.78 25.52
N ALA A 119 -22.34 16.31 24.32
CA ALA A 119 -23.33 16.86 23.38
C ALA A 119 -24.30 17.87 24.02
N ASN A 120 -25.12 17.32 24.90
CA ASN A 120 -26.25 17.99 25.51
C ASN A 120 -25.87 18.74 26.80
N LEU A 121 -24.82 18.32 27.52
CA LEU A 121 -24.46 18.90 28.82
C LEU A 121 -23.93 20.35 28.73
N GLN A 122 -23.31 20.73 27.62
CA GLN A 122 -22.88 22.13 27.43
C GLN A 122 -24.06 23.13 27.28
N ILE A 123 -25.31 22.65 27.17
CA ILE A 123 -26.50 23.49 27.26
C ILE A 123 -26.71 23.99 28.69
N THR A 124 -26.36 23.18 29.72
CA THR A 124 -26.75 23.46 31.11
C THR A 124 -25.80 24.40 31.85
N THR A 125 -24.61 24.69 31.31
CA THR A 125 -23.61 25.52 32.00
C THR A 125 -23.70 27.01 31.70
N ASN A 126 -24.55 27.45 30.76
CA ASN A 126 -24.65 28.87 30.38
C ASN A 126 -25.94 29.59 30.83
N ASP A 127 -26.98 28.88 31.32
CA ASP A 127 -28.27 29.51 31.69
C ASP A 127 -28.63 29.43 33.18
N GLU A 128 -27.77 28.89 34.06
CA GLU A 128 -27.96 28.97 35.52
C GLU A 128 -26.92 29.87 36.18
N ASN A 129 -27.06 31.18 36.01
CA ASN A 129 -26.42 32.17 36.88
C ASN A 129 -27.35 33.34 37.18
N LEU A 130 -28.60 33.05 37.52
CA LEU A 130 -29.42 33.94 38.34
C LEU A 130 -30.43 33.08 39.13
N THR A 131 -29.96 32.39 40.18
CA THR A 131 -30.66 32.27 41.46
C THR A 131 -29.86 31.42 42.46
N ASN A 132 -29.55 32.09 43.58
CA ASN A 132 -29.62 31.54 44.93
C ASN A 132 -28.55 30.53 45.39
N ASN A 133 -27.51 31.13 45.95
CA ASN A 133 -26.96 30.83 47.28
C ASN A 133 -27.80 29.86 48.14
N VAL A 134 -27.35 28.60 48.27
CA VAL A 134 -27.46 27.79 49.50
C VAL A 134 -26.20 26.92 49.63
N SER A 135 -25.39 27.30 50.61
CA SER A 135 -24.59 26.48 51.53
C SER A 135 -24.14 25.05 51.13
N SER A 136 -22.82 24.91 51.02
CA SER A 136 -21.97 23.86 51.59
C SER A 136 -22.62 22.57 52.12
N THR A 137 -22.18 21.42 51.61
CA THR A 137 -21.84 20.23 52.43
C THR A 137 -20.83 19.37 51.66
N GLN A 138 -19.71 19.09 52.32
CA GLN A 138 -18.69 18.11 51.90
C GLN A 138 -19.30 16.70 51.83
N GLN A 139 -18.94 15.91 50.81
CA GLN A 139 -18.52 14.50 50.94
C GLN A 139 -18.50 13.79 49.58
N THR A 140 -17.31 13.38 49.13
CA THR A 140 -17.06 12.11 48.41
C THR A 140 -15.61 11.69 48.77
N THR A 141 -15.36 10.82 49.74
CA THR A 141 -15.37 9.34 49.69
C THR A 141 -14.86 8.75 48.37
N ASN A 142 -13.60 8.30 48.44
CA ASN A 142 -12.99 7.06 47.95
C ASN A 142 -13.42 6.42 46.62
N ASP A 143 -12.35 6.06 45.88
CA ASP A 143 -12.20 5.06 44.81
C ASP A 143 -12.74 5.42 43.42
N VAL A 144 -11.83 5.76 42.48
CA VAL A 144 -11.09 4.82 41.63
C VAL A 144 -9.86 5.55 41.09
N ASN A 145 -8.70 4.90 41.19
CA ASN A 145 -7.42 5.32 40.65
C ASN A 145 -7.46 5.40 39.11
N SER A 146 -7.97 6.50 38.56
CA SER A 146 -7.90 6.80 37.13
C SER A 146 -6.82 7.87 36.91
N PRO A 147 -5.74 7.57 36.16
CA PRO A 147 -4.69 8.54 35.91
C PRO A 147 -5.27 9.83 35.32
N SER A 148 -5.04 10.93 36.02
CA SER A 148 -5.39 12.27 35.53
C SER A 148 -4.71 12.50 34.19
N TRP A 149 -5.46 13.10 33.25
CA TRP A 149 -4.99 13.45 31.91
C TRP A 149 -3.69 14.25 31.90
N SER A 150 -3.35 14.93 33.01
CA SER A 150 -2.09 15.64 33.20
C SER A 150 -0.85 14.73 33.20
N SER A 151 -1.00 13.44 33.50
CA SER A 151 0.13 12.48 33.50
C SER A 151 0.62 12.15 32.09
N TYR A 152 -0.28 12.15 31.11
CA TYR A 152 0.04 11.81 29.71
C TYR A 152 0.66 12.96 28.91
N LEU A 153 0.64 14.19 29.44
CA LEU A 153 1.20 15.37 28.76
C LEU A 153 2.72 15.53 28.94
N ASN A 154 3.35 14.72 29.79
CA ASN A 154 4.80 14.77 30.04
C ASN A 154 5.59 13.62 29.36
N ILE A 155 4.94 12.85 28.48
CA ILE A 155 5.59 11.77 27.72
C ILE A 155 5.67 12.19 26.24
N TRP A 156 6.47 13.22 25.95
CA TRP A 156 7.01 13.53 24.62
C TRP A 156 8.33 14.27 24.79
#